data_AF-A0A660UUV2-F1
#
_entry.id   AF-A0A660UUV2-F1
#
_cell.length_a   1.000
_cell.length_b   1.000
_cell.length_c   1.000
_cell.angle_alpha   90.00
_cell.angle_beta   90.00
_cell.angle_gamma   90.00
#
_symmetry.space_group_name_H-M   'P 1'
#
loop_
_entity.id
_entity.type
_entity.pdbx_description
1 polymer ?
#
loop_
_entity_poly.entity_id
_entity_poly.type
_entity_poly.pdbx_seq_one_letter_code
_entity_poly.pdbx_strand_id
1 'polypeptide(L)'
;MADKFEQQRRDKRQKACELGVDPYGGRFECVAFAEDVKAGYIDDKEGQQACCAGRIVLLRDIGKLIFITLRDSGGTIQLGLSKKLLADQWPLMKLLDLGDIVGASGQLSRTRTGEITIWAEEVTLLSKSLLPPPEKFHGLSDVDTRYRMRYVDLWANPEVMARFKMRSDMVSSMRRFLTDRGFLEVETPMMQTLAGGAAAKPFTTHHNSLDLDLFMRIAPELFLKRLLVGGMEKVFEINRNFRNEGLSTRHNPEFTMMELYQAYADYNVMMDLTEEMTGSLIEARCDGPKLPFGEMEIDYTRPWRRAKYADLLKEHSGCDIEDVSAVRAKAKELGIHETDMDDAVVINEVFEAT
;
A
#
# COMPACT_ATOMS: atom_id res chain seq x y z
N MET A 1 -8.88 31.80 4.95
CA MET A 1 -7.82 32.66 4.37
C MET A 1 -6.69 31.73 3.95
N ALA A 2 -6.19 31.85 2.72
CA ALA A 2 -5.03 31.06 2.29
C ALA A 2 -3.84 31.40 3.20
N ASP A 3 -3.08 30.39 3.59
CA ASP A 3 -1.84 30.60 4.34
C ASP A 3 -0.87 31.46 3.50
N LYS A 4 -0.02 32.26 4.16
CA LYS A 4 0.91 33.20 3.51
C LYS A 4 1.77 32.49 2.45
N PHE A 5 2.17 31.25 2.70
CA PHE A 5 2.95 30.43 1.77
C PHE A 5 2.13 29.98 0.55
N GLU A 6 0.85 29.65 0.73
CA GLU A 6 -0.04 29.33 -0.37
C GLU A 6 -0.26 30.55 -1.26
N GLN A 7 -0.47 31.73 -0.67
CA GLN A 7 -0.64 32.96 -1.44
C GLN A 7 0.61 33.29 -2.27
N GLN A 8 1.81 33.15 -1.69
CA GLN A 8 3.06 33.34 -2.44
C GLN A 8 3.19 32.38 -3.63
N ARG A 9 2.76 31.13 -3.48
CA ARG A 9 2.75 30.14 -4.57
C ARG A 9 1.71 30.45 -5.63
N ARG A 10 0.55 31.00 -5.25
CA ARG A 10 -0.47 31.53 -6.18
C ARG A 10 0.07 32.72 -6.98
N ASP A 11 0.80 33.63 -6.34
CA ASP A 11 1.42 34.77 -7.03
C ASP A 11 2.50 34.31 -8.01
N LYS A 12 3.33 33.33 -7.63
CA LYS A 12 4.31 32.70 -8.55
C LYS A 12 3.63 31.99 -9.71
N ARG A 13 2.51 31.30 -9.46
CA ARG A 13 1.69 30.68 -10.51
C ARG A 13 1.19 31.73 -11.51
N GLN A 14 0.70 32.87 -11.02
CA GLN A 14 0.24 33.96 -11.87
C GLN A 14 1.38 34.54 -12.71
N LYS A 15 2.56 34.73 -12.13
CA LYS A 15 3.76 35.15 -12.86
C LYS A 15 4.19 34.16 -13.94
N ALA A 16 4.02 32.85 -13.71
CA ALA A 16 4.27 31.86 -14.75
C ALA A 16 3.30 32.03 -15.93
N CYS A 17 2.01 32.27 -15.66
CA CYS A 17 1.04 32.59 -16.71
C CYS A 17 1.41 33.86 -17.49
N GLU A 18 1.88 34.91 -16.82
CA GLU A 18 2.33 36.16 -17.44
C GLU A 18 3.55 35.97 -18.36
N LEU A 19 4.36 34.94 -18.10
CA LEU A 19 5.44 34.50 -18.99
C LEU A 19 4.96 33.62 -20.15
N GLY A 20 3.65 33.43 -20.31
CA GLY A 20 3.06 32.59 -21.36
C GLY A 20 3.12 31.09 -21.08
N VAL A 21 3.43 30.68 -19.83
CA VAL A 21 3.54 29.27 -19.43
C VAL A 21 2.24 28.81 -18.79
N ASP A 22 1.67 27.70 -19.27
CA ASP A 22 0.56 27.04 -18.58
C ASP A 22 1.08 26.37 -17.29
N PRO A 23 0.63 26.78 -16.09
CA PRO A 23 1.11 26.22 -14.83
C PRO A 23 0.64 24.79 -14.55
N TYR A 24 -0.26 24.24 -15.37
CA TYR A 24 -0.73 22.85 -15.29
C TYR A 24 -0.35 22.03 -16.53
N GLY A 25 0.51 22.60 -17.37
CA GLY A 25 1.21 21.92 -18.44
C GLY A 25 0.31 21.24 -19.48
N GLY A 26 0.94 20.38 -20.27
CA GLY A 26 0.29 19.54 -21.26
C GLY A 26 0.93 18.16 -21.31
N ARG A 27 0.64 17.40 -22.37
CA ARG A 27 1.32 16.13 -22.63
C ARG A 27 2.84 16.36 -22.71
N PHE A 28 3.60 15.57 -21.96
CA PHE A 28 5.06 15.59 -21.98
C PHE A 28 5.58 14.23 -22.43
N GLU A 29 6.43 14.22 -23.45
CA GLU A 29 6.88 12.99 -24.13
C GLU A 29 8.27 12.55 -23.68
N CYS A 30 8.66 11.33 -24.06
CA CYS A 30 10.01 10.79 -23.87
C CYS A 30 10.47 10.68 -22.41
N VAL A 31 9.55 10.58 -21.43
CA VAL A 31 9.88 10.44 -20.02
C VAL A 31 10.47 9.06 -19.73
N ALA A 32 11.72 9.03 -19.31
CA ALA A 32 12.37 7.86 -18.72
C ALA A 32 12.33 7.94 -17.19
N PHE A 33 12.26 6.78 -16.53
CA PHE A 33 12.37 6.72 -15.07
C PHE A 33 13.78 7.10 -14.60
N ALA A 34 13.84 7.80 -13.48
CA ALA A 34 15.06 8.31 -12.89
C ALA A 34 16.12 7.23 -12.64
N GLU A 35 15.70 6.04 -12.18
CA GLU A 35 16.61 4.90 -11.99
C GLU A 35 17.11 4.31 -13.30
N ASP A 36 16.25 4.17 -14.31
CA ASP A 36 16.65 3.66 -15.63
C ASP A 36 17.68 4.59 -16.29
N VAL A 37 17.49 5.90 -16.16
CA VAL A 37 18.45 6.90 -16.64
C VAL A 37 19.79 6.77 -15.92
N LYS A 38 19.78 6.56 -14.60
CA LYS A 38 21.01 6.34 -13.83
C LYS A 38 21.70 5.03 -14.18
N ALA A 39 20.94 3.95 -14.34
CA ALA A 39 21.47 2.62 -14.68
C ALA A 39 22.04 2.56 -16.10
N GLY A 40 21.44 3.33 -17.03
CA GLY A 40 21.90 3.43 -18.41
C GLY A 40 23.09 4.39 -18.63
N TYR A 41 23.51 5.15 -17.62
CA TYR A 41 24.61 6.10 -17.75
C TYR A 41 25.96 5.38 -17.84
N ILE A 42 26.77 5.76 -18.82
CA ILE A 42 28.12 5.21 -19.06
C ILE A 42 29.15 6.30 -18.78
N ASP A 43 30.06 6.08 -17.84
CA ASP A 43 31.15 7.02 -17.57
C ASP A 43 32.03 7.22 -18.83
N ASP A 44 32.57 8.44 -19.00
CA ASP A 44 33.43 8.86 -20.12
C ASP A 44 32.83 8.79 -21.54
N LYS A 45 31.52 8.50 -21.67
CA LYS A 45 30.80 8.59 -22.94
C LYS A 45 30.16 9.97 -23.10
N GLU A 46 30.62 10.72 -24.09
CA GLU A 46 30.06 12.05 -24.42
C GLU A 46 28.69 11.95 -25.12
N GLY A 47 27.91 13.02 -25.05
CA GLY A 47 26.65 13.17 -25.80
C GLY A 47 25.46 12.35 -25.29
N GLN A 48 25.55 11.77 -24.09
CA GLN A 48 24.41 11.09 -23.47
C GLN A 48 23.33 12.10 -23.08
N GLN A 49 22.09 11.80 -23.46
CA GLN A 49 20.92 12.65 -23.25
C GLN A 49 19.89 11.88 -22.43
N ALA A 50 19.14 12.60 -21.60
CA ALA A 50 18.00 12.04 -20.89
C ALA A 50 16.84 13.03 -20.86
N CYS A 51 15.64 12.49 -20.77
CA CYS A 51 14.43 13.23 -20.50
C CYS A 51 13.71 12.55 -19.33
N CYS A 52 13.47 13.31 -18.26
CA CYS A 52 12.79 12.83 -17.06
C CYS A 52 11.68 13.80 -16.66
N ALA A 53 10.69 13.29 -15.94
CA ALA A 53 9.69 14.10 -15.29
C ALA A 53 9.45 13.59 -13.88
N GLY A 54 9.18 14.50 -12.95
CA GLY A 54 8.98 14.13 -11.57
C GLY A 54 8.67 15.31 -10.68
N ARG A 55 8.41 15.01 -9.41
CA ARG A 55 8.18 16.01 -8.36
C ARG A 55 9.51 16.54 -7.85
N ILE A 56 9.65 17.85 -7.72
CA ILE A 56 10.78 18.49 -7.05
C ILE A 56 10.72 18.14 -5.56
N VAL A 57 11.67 17.32 -5.09
CA VAL A 57 11.81 16.92 -3.68
C VAL A 57 12.98 17.60 -2.98
N LEU A 58 13.90 18.19 -3.74
CA LEU A 58 14.91 19.12 -3.22
C LEU A 58 15.12 20.25 -4.23
N LEU A 59 15.35 21.46 -3.72
CA LEU A 59 15.64 22.65 -4.52
C LEU A 59 16.69 23.51 -3.80
N ARG A 60 17.79 23.79 -4.50
CA ARG A 60 18.92 24.61 -4.03
C ARG A 60 19.24 25.67 -5.09
N ASP A 61 18.88 26.92 -4.82
CA ASP A 61 19.22 28.06 -5.68
C ASP A 61 20.52 28.72 -5.19
N ILE A 62 21.54 28.73 -6.05
CA ILE A 62 22.85 29.36 -5.78
C ILE A 62 23.12 30.53 -6.75
N GLY A 63 22.07 31.23 -7.16
CA GLY A 63 22.16 32.46 -7.95
C GLY A 63 22.07 32.19 -9.44
N LYS A 64 23.17 31.81 -10.10
CA LYS A 64 23.23 31.53 -11.55
C LYS A 64 23.02 30.04 -11.90
N LEU A 65 22.92 29.21 -10.87
CA LEU A 65 22.72 27.77 -10.99
C LEU A 65 21.69 27.34 -9.95
N ILE A 66 20.79 26.44 -10.33
CA ILE A 66 19.81 25.83 -9.43
C ILE A 66 19.99 24.32 -9.56
N PHE A 67 20.16 23.64 -8.44
CA PHE A 67 20.11 22.18 -8.38
C PHE A 67 18.75 21.76 -7.84
N ILE A 68 18.06 20.90 -8.57
CA ILE A 68 16.84 20.26 -8.11
C ILE A 68 16.99 18.75 -8.13
N THR A 69 16.38 18.06 -7.17
CA THR A 69 16.23 16.62 -7.21
C THR A 69 14.79 16.31 -7.58
N LEU A 70 14.60 15.62 -8.70
CA LEU A 70 13.31 15.07 -9.09
C LEU A 70 13.11 13.70 -8.48
N ARG A 71 11.86 13.39 -8.13
CA ARG A 71 11.40 12.06 -7.76
C ARG A 71 10.25 11.64 -8.66
N ASP A 72 10.35 10.45 -9.21
CA ASP A 72 9.28 9.75 -9.90
C ASP A 72 8.98 8.42 -9.18
N SER A 73 8.27 7.51 -9.83
CA SER A 73 7.98 6.20 -9.25
C SER A 73 9.15 5.22 -9.26
N GLY A 74 10.18 5.47 -10.07
CA GLY A 74 11.39 4.67 -10.16
C GLY A 74 12.38 5.06 -9.08
N GLY A 75 12.63 6.36 -8.88
CA GLY A 75 13.54 6.82 -7.84
C GLY A 75 13.77 8.32 -7.90
N THR A 76 15.03 8.74 -7.79
CA THR A 76 15.40 10.16 -7.85
C THR A 76 16.50 10.43 -8.85
N ILE A 77 16.54 11.65 -9.41
CA ILE A 77 17.62 12.13 -10.28
C ILE A 77 17.87 13.62 -10.06
N GLN A 78 19.13 14.06 -10.15
CA GLN A 78 19.47 15.46 -10.05
C GLN A 78 19.34 16.15 -11.41
N LEU A 79 18.80 17.37 -11.40
CA LEU A 79 18.87 18.30 -12.53
C LEU A 79 19.73 19.51 -12.15
N GLY A 80 20.61 19.90 -13.06
CA GLY A 80 21.37 21.14 -13.01
C GLY A 80 20.76 22.17 -13.96
N LEU A 81 20.20 23.25 -13.42
CA LEU A 81 19.57 24.32 -14.19
C LEU A 81 20.51 25.53 -14.22
N SER A 82 21.14 25.80 -15.36
CA SER A 82 22.07 26.93 -15.49
C SER A 82 21.46 28.11 -16.24
N LYS A 83 21.74 29.33 -15.78
CA LYS A 83 21.28 30.55 -16.47
C LYS A 83 21.80 30.65 -17.91
N LYS A 84 22.96 30.03 -18.19
CA LYS A 84 23.57 30.04 -19.52
C LYS A 84 22.79 29.15 -20.49
N LEU A 85 22.41 27.95 -20.07
CA LEU A 85 21.67 26.99 -20.93
C LEU A 85 20.20 27.37 -21.05
N LEU A 86 19.57 27.78 -19.95
CA LEU A 86 18.14 28.08 -19.87
C LEU A 86 17.89 29.60 -19.90
N ALA A 87 18.61 30.36 -20.73
CA ALA A 87 18.56 31.83 -20.70
C ALA A 87 17.12 32.37 -20.84
N ASP A 88 16.36 31.83 -21.79
CA ASP A 88 14.98 32.23 -22.08
C ASP A 88 13.98 31.73 -21.03
N GLN A 89 14.25 30.57 -20.43
CA GLN A 89 13.40 29.97 -19.39
C GLN A 89 13.81 30.39 -17.96
N TRP A 90 14.89 31.16 -17.81
CA TRP A 90 15.45 31.50 -16.50
C TRP A 90 14.48 32.20 -15.55
N PRO A 91 13.62 33.14 -16.02
CA PRO A 91 12.58 33.70 -15.18
C PRO A 91 11.65 32.64 -14.59
N LEU A 92 11.23 31.65 -15.39
CA LEU A 92 10.40 30.52 -14.94
C LEU A 92 11.15 29.67 -13.90
N MET A 93 12.45 29.42 -14.10
CA MET A 93 13.24 28.60 -13.16
C MET A 93 13.28 29.23 -11.75
N LYS A 94 13.21 30.57 -11.66
CA LYS A 94 13.11 31.29 -10.38
C LYS A 94 11.72 31.24 -9.74
N LEU A 95 10.70 30.79 -10.47
CA LEU A 95 9.35 30.59 -9.97
C LEU A 95 9.08 29.15 -9.52
N LEU A 96 10.01 28.22 -9.74
CA LEU A 96 9.90 26.84 -9.25
C LEU A 96 9.94 26.78 -7.72
N ASP A 97 9.19 25.84 -7.17
CA ASP A 97 9.13 25.56 -5.74
C ASP A 97 9.22 24.06 -5.47
N LEU A 98 9.62 23.72 -4.24
CA LEU A 98 9.49 22.37 -3.74
C LEU A 98 8.04 21.88 -3.87
N GLY A 99 7.87 20.66 -4.40
CA GLY A 99 6.58 20.04 -4.66
C GLY A 99 6.04 20.23 -6.08
N ASP A 100 6.57 21.17 -6.88
CA ASP A 100 6.16 21.29 -8.28
C ASP A 100 6.51 20.01 -9.06
N ILE A 101 5.73 19.71 -10.10
CA ILE A 101 6.03 18.64 -11.06
C ILE A 101 6.60 19.30 -12.30
N VAL A 102 7.77 18.85 -12.73
CA VAL A 102 8.46 19.37 -13.91
C VAL A 102 8.98 18.22 -14.77
N GLY A 103 9.03 18.46 -16.07
CA GLY A 103 9.77 17.67 -17.04
C GLY A 103 11.05 18.41 -17.42
N ALA A 104 12.13 17.69 -17.68
CA ALA A 104 13.37 18.29 -18.16
C ALA A 104 14.11 17.33 -19.09
N SER A 105 14.75 17.89 -20.10
CA SER A 105 15.63 17.18 -21.03
C SER A 105 17.01 17.85 -21.09
N GLY A 106 18.05 17.05 -21.32
CA GLY A 106 19.39 17.56 -21.54
C GLY A 106 20.50 16.55 -21.29
N GLN A 107 21.73 17.06 -21.24
CA GLN A 107 22.93 16.22 -21.21
C GLN A 107 23.15 15.58 -19.85
N LEU A 108 23.46 14.29 -19.86
CA LEU A 108 23.90 13.55 -18.69
C LEU A 108 25.38 13.75 -18.43
N SER A 109 25.72 14.00 -17.16
CA SER A 109 27.11 13.89 -16.70
C SER A 109 27.16 13.55 -15.23
N ARG A 110 28.33 13.08 -14.78
CA ARG A 110 28.64 12.95 -13.36
C ARG A 110 29.25 14.25 -12.82
N THR A 111 28.67 14.77 -11.76
CA THR A 111 29.22 15.93 -11.05
C THR A 111 30.48 15.56 -10.26
N ARG A 112 31.23 16.56 -9.79
CA ARG A 112 32.43 16.35 -8.95
C ARG A 112 32.14 15.58 -7.65
N THR A 113 30.91 15.63 -7.16
CA THR A 113 30.45 14.91 -5.97
C THR A 113 29.96 13.48 -6.30
N GLY A 114 30.12 13.03 -7.54
CA GLY A 114 29.77 11.68 -7.99
C GLY A 114 28.31 11.50 -8.43
N GLU A 115 27.49 12.55 -8.34
CA GLU A 115 26.05 12.48 -8.63
C GLU A 115 25.76 12.61 -10.12
N ILE A 116 25.06 11.63 -10.70
CA ILE A 116 24.56 11.66 -12.09
C ILE A 116 23.49 12.75 -12.19
N THR A 117 23.72 13.69 -13.10
CA THR A 117 22.93 14.92 -13.25
C THR A 117 22.55 15.15 -14.71
N ILE A 118 21.29 15.48 -14.95
CA ILE A 118 20.83 16.04 -16.22
C ILE A 118 21.08 17.55 -16.19
N TRP A 119 21.96 18.05 -17.05
CA TRP A 119 22.10 19.48 -17.31
C TRP A 119 20.99 19.90 -18.25
N ALA A 120 19.93 20.49 -17.68
CA ALA A 120 18.72 20.77 -18.43
C ALA A 120 18.96 21.84 -19.51
N GLU A 121 18.64 21.47 -20.74
CA GLU A 121 18.59 22.35 -21.91
C GLU A 121 17.15 22.87 -22.11
N GLU A 122 16.15 22.10 -21.67
CA GLU A 122 14.75 22.48 -21.64
C GLU A 122 14.08 22.02 -20.34
N VAL A 123 13.19 22.84 -19.78
CA VAL A 123 12.37 22.50 -18.61
C VAL A 123 10.92 22.89 -18.86
N THR A 124 10.01 21.95 -18.66
CA THR A 124 8.56 22.17 -18.73
C THR A 124 7.96 22.11 -17.34
N LEU A 125 7.25 23.16 -16.93
CA LEU A 125 6.40 23.10 -15.74
C LEU A 125 5.15 22.27 -16.06
N LEU A 126 4.99 21.12 -15.41
CA LEU A 126 3.88 20.19 -15.66
C LEU A 126 2.74 20.38 -14.67
N SER A 127 3.06 20.75 -13.42
CA SER A 127 2.04 21.11 -12.44
C SER A 127 2.64 21.95 -11.32
N LYS A 128 2.11 23.16 -11.13
CA LYS A 128 2.45 24.02 -9.99
C LYS A 128 1.83 23.51 -8.69
N SER A 129 2.64 23.36 -7.64
CA SER A 129 2.15 23.04 -6.30
C SER A 129 1.81 24.30 -5.54
N LEU A 130 0.53 24.45 -5.18
CA LEU A 130 0.03 25.63 -4.45
C LEU A 130 0.17 25.49 -2.93
N LEU A 131 0.05 24.28 -2.40
CA LEU A 131 0.24 24.03 -0.99
C LEU A 131 1.72 23.76 -0.69
N PRO A 132 2.24 24.25 0.45
CA PRO A 132 3.58 23.91 0.87
C PRO A 132 3.66 22.40 1.18
N PRO A 133 4.74 21.73 0.75
CA PRO A 133 5.01 20.35 1.11
C PRO A 133 5.30 20.21 2.62
N PRO A 134 5.20 18.99 3.19
CA PRO A 134 5.68 18.71 4.55
C PRO A 134 7.17 19.03 4.71
N GLU A 135 7.64 19.01 5.96
CA GLU A 135 9.02 19.34 6.28
C GLU A 135 10.02 18.45 5.53
N LYS A 136 11.10 19.04 5.02
CA LYS A 136 12.07 18.39 4.12
C LYS A 136 12.76 17.15 4.71
N PHE A 137 12.98 17.11 6.02
CA PHE A 137 13.80 16.08 6.66
C PHE A 137 12.98 14.96 7.30
N HIS A 138 11.86 15.30 7.92
CA HIS A 138 11.01 14.34 8.63
C HIS A 138 9.83 13.83 7.80
N GLY A 139 9.67 14.34 6.57
CA GLY A 139 8.54 14.00 5.72
C GLY A 139 7.22 14.37 6.40
N LEU A 140 6.19 13.56 6.18
CA LEU A 140 4.95 13.65 6.94
C LEU A 140 5.01 12.64 8.09
N SER A 141 5.21 13.12 9.32
CA SER A 141 5.45 12.29 10.50
C SER A 141 4.17 11.92 11.27
N ASP A 142 3.22 12.84 11.37
CA ASP A 142 1.96 12.63 12.09
C ASP A 142 1.11 11.53 11.44
N VAL A 143 0.80 10.49 12.22
CA VAL A 143 0.17 9.25 11.73
C VAL A 143 -1.23 9.49 11.17
N ASP A 144 -2.06 10.28 11.87
CA ASP A 144 -3.42 10.58 11.42
C ASP A 144 -3.41 11.37 10.11
N THR A 145 -2.52 12.37 10.02
CA THR A 145 -2.34 13.18 8.81
C THR A 145 -1.87 12.34 7.63
N ARG A 146 -0.97 11.36 7.83
CA ARG A 146 -0.54 10.42 6.77
C ARG A 146 -1.69 9.60 6.22
N TYR A 147 -2.61 9.18 7.09
CA TYR A 147 -3.77 8.38 6.69
C TYR A 147 -4.82 9.23 5.95
N ARG A 148 -5.04 10.48 6.37
CA ARG A 148 -5.96 11.41 5.71
C ARG A 148 -5.42 11.99 4.41
N MET A 149 -4.12 12.25 4.35
CA MET A 149 -3.43 12.81 3.19
C MET A 149 -2.48 11.79 2.57
N ARG A 150 -3.01 10.59 2.24
CA ARG A 150 -2.22 9.51 1.64
C ARG A 150 -1.45 9.96 0.38
N TYR A 151 -2.05 10.83 -0.42
CA TYR A 151 -1.42 11.40 -1.62
C TYR A 151 -0.18 12.23 -1.30
N VAL A 152 -0.06 12.83 -0.11
CA VAL A 152 1.15 13.51 0.37
C VAL A 152 2.16 12.49 0.89
N ASP A 153 1.71 11.58 1.75
CA ASP A 153 2.53 10.54 2.37
C ASP A 153 3.28 9.69 1.32
N LEU A 154 2.60 9.32 0.23
CA LEU A 154 3.17 8.49 -0.85
C LEU A 154 4.43 9.07 -1.52
N TRP A 155 4.50 10.39 -1.74
CA TRP A 155 5.68 11.00 -2.38
C TRP A 155 6.66 11.56 -1.35
N ALA A 156 6.19 11.92 -0.15
CA ALA A 156 7.04 12.41 0.93
C ALA A 156 7.88 11.28 1.55
N ASN A 157 7.28 10.10 1.71
CA ASN A 157 7.84 8.93 2.40
C ASN A 157 7.96 7.74 1.41
N PRO A 158 9.12 7.56 0.74
CA PRO A 158 9.31 6.53 -0.30
C PRO A 158 9.02 5.09 0.14
N GLU A 159 9.27 4.79 1.42
CA GLU A 159 9.00 3.48 2.01
C GLU A 159 7.50 3.15 2.04
N VAL A 160 6.63 4.17 2.10
CA VAL A 160 5.18 4.00 1.99
C VAL A 160 4.81 3.55 0.59
N MET A 161 5.36 4.21 -0.44
CA MET A 161 5.15 3.81 -1.84
C MET A 161 5.62 2.36 -2.07
N ALA A 162 6.80 2.01 -1.57
CA ALA A 162 7.34 0.65 -1.64
C ALA A 162 6.39 -0.38 -0.99
N ARG A 163 5.80 -0.06 0.17
CA ARG A 163 4.81 -0.91 0.84
C ARG A 163 3.54 -1.14 0.01
N PHE A 164 3.03 -0.12 -0.68
CA PHE A 164 1.86 -0.28 -1.57
C PHE A 164 2.18 -1.12 -2.80
N LYS A 165 3.35 -0.91 -3.42
CA LYS A 165 3.82 -1.77 -4.53
C LYS A 165 3.96 -3.22 -4.07
N MET A 166 4.58 -3.45 -2.92
CA MET A 166 4.71 -4.80 -2.32
C MET A 166 3.33 -5.44 -2.11
N ARG A 167 2.36 -4.71 -1.54
CA ARG A 167 0.99 -5.21 -1.38
C ARG A 167 0.36 -5.61 -2.71
N SER A 168 0.47 -4.78 -3.74
CA SER A 168 -0.06 -5.07 -5.08
C SER A 168 0.56 -6.34 -5.65
N ASP A 169 1.88 -6.44 -5.58
CA ASP A 169 2.66 -7.57 -6.07
C ASP A 169 2.33 -8.88 -5.32
N MET A 170 2.15 -8.83 -4.00
CA MET A 170 1.73 -9.98 -3.19
C MET A 170 0.37 -10.50 -3.67
N VAL A 171 -0.61 -9.62 -3.83
CA VAL A 171 -1.95 -10.01 -4.31
C VAL A 171 -1.89 -10.63 -5.71
N SER A 172 -1.13 -10.02 -6.64
CA SER A 172 -0.93 -10.59 -7.97
C SER A 172 -0.22 -11.95 -7.94
N SER A 173 0.69 -12.16 -6.99
CA SER A 173 1.40 -13.43 -6.83
C SER A 173 0.49 -14.51 -6.25
N MET A 174 -0.37 -14.17 -5.29
CA MET A 174 -1.42 -15.08 -4.77
C MET A 174 -2.38 -15.53 -5.88
N ARG A 175 -2.80 -14.60 -6.76
CA ARG A 175 -3.63 -14.94 -7.93
C ARG A 175 -2.94 -15.98 -8.81
N ARG A 176 -1.70 -15.69 -9.25
CA ARG A 176 -0.92 -16.62 -10.09
C ARG A 176 -0.75 -17.99 -9.43
N PHE A 177 -0.38 -18.00 -8.16
CA PHE A 177 -0.18 -19.22 -7.38
C PHE A 177 -1.43 -20.14 -7.41
N LEU A 178 -2.62 -19.56 -7.29
CA LEU A 178 -3.89 -20.27 -7.33
C LEU A 178 -4.31 -20.66 -8.76
N THR A 179 -4.18 -19.76 -9.73
CA THR A 179 -4.53 -20.05 -11.13
C THR A 179 -3.66 -21.14 -11.73
N ASP A 180 -2.37 -21.17 -11.39
CA ASP A 180 -1.43 -22.22 -11.83
C ASP A 180 -1.78 -23.59 -11.24
N ARG A 181 -2.56 -23.63 -10.15
CA ARG A 181 -3.08 -24.85 -9.50
C ARG A 181 -4.52 -25.21 -9.93
N GLY A 182 -5.05 -24.51 -10.94
CA GLY A 182 -6.36 -24.75 -11.53
C GLY A 182 -7.53 -24.17 -10.75
N PHE A 183 -7.29 -23.21 -9.84
CA PHE A 183 -8.38 -22.46 -9.22
C PHE A 183 -8.92 -21.40 -10.17
N LEU A 184 -10.24 -21.22 -10.16
CA LEU A 184 -10.95 -20.18 -10.92
C LEU A 184 -11.20 -18.96 -10.04
N GLU A 185 -10.74 -17.78 -10.46
CA GLU A 185 -11.12 -16.52 -9.81
C GLU A 185 -12.56 -16.18 -10.17
N VAL A 186 -13.38 -15.87 -9.16
CA VAL A 186 -14.80 -15.54 -9.32
C VAL A 186 -15.15 -14.27 -8.57
N GLU A 187 -16.25 -13.63 -8.96
CA GLU A 187 -16.82 -12.49 -8.24
C GLU A 187 -18.21 -12.86 -7.71
N THR A 188 -18.41 -12.69 -6.40
CA THR A 188 -19.71 -12.94 -5.74
C THR A 188 -20.34 -11.63 -5.25
N PRO A 189 -21.68 -11.58 -5.03
CA PRO A 189 -22.36 -10.35 -4.64
C PRO A 189 -21.81 -9.73 -3.35
N MET A 190 -21.48 -8.42 -3.42
CA MET A 190 -21.12 -7.62 -2.25
C MET A 190 -22.33 -7.17 -1.42
N MET A 191 -23.51 -7.07 -2.05
CA MET A 191 -24.78 -6.81 -1.39
C MET A 191 -25.59 -8.09 -1.36
N GLN A 192 -25.99 -8.54 -0.17
CA GLN A 192 -26.66 -9.81 0.06
C GLN A 192 -27.96 -9.58 0.82
N THR A 193 -29.00 -10.37 0.54
CA THR A 193 -30.27 -10.32 1.28
C THR A 193 -30.14 -10.87 2.71
N LEU A 194 -29.13 -11.68 2.96
CA LEU A 194 -28.75 -12.20 4.26
C LEU A 194 -27.24 -12.11 4.39
N ALA A 195 -26.75 -11.44 5.44
CA ALA A 195 -25.34 -11.47 5.78
C ALA A 195 -25.01 -12.81 6.47
N GLY A 196 -24.09 -13.59 5.89
CA GLY A 196 -23.65 -14.87 6.44
C GLY A 196 -22.22 -15.21 6.06
N GLY A 197 -21.71 -16.33 6.57
CA GLY A 197 -20.32 -16.78 6.35
C GLY A 197 -19.30 -16.21 7.36
N ALA A 198 -19.74 -15.40 8.32
CA ALA A 198 -18.94 -14.98 9.47
C ALA A 198 -19.86 -14.56 10.64
N ALA A 199 -19.31 -14.46 11.85
CA ALA A 199 -19.98 -13.87 13.01
C ALA A 199 -19.53 -12.41 13.14
N ALA A 200 -20.22 -11.50 12.44
CA ALA A 200 -19.91 -10.06 12.45
C ALA A 200 -21.16 -9.22 12.19
N LYS A 201 -21.20 -8.00 12.72
CA LYS A 201 -22.30 -7.07 12.46
C LYS A 201 -22.18 -6.50 11.04
N PRO A 202 -23.20 -6.62 10.17
CA PRO A 202 -23.12 -6.10 8.81
C PRO A 202 -23.40 -4.58 8.74
N PHE A 203 -22.98 -3.97 7.63
CA PHE A 203 -23.56 -2.69 7.20
C PHE A 203 -24.87 -2.95 6.45
N THR A 204 -25.90 -2.17 6.74
CA THR A 204 -27.20 -2.24 6.06
C THR A 204 -27.33 -1.09 5.05
N THR A 205 -27.93 -1.38 3.91
CA THR A 205 -28.28 -0.42 2.87
C THR A 205 -29.66 -0.76 2.28
N HIS A 206 -30.19 0.08 1.41
CA HIS A 206 -31.53 -0.07 0.87
C HIS A 206 -31.55 0.15 -0.65
N HIS A 207 -32.20 -0.77 -1.38
CA HIS A 207 -32.34 -0.69 -2.83
C HIS A 207 -33.70 -0.05 -3.21
N ASN A 208 -33.70 1.26 -3.47
CA ASN A 208 -34.92 2.06 -3.67
C ASN A 208 -35.94 1.48 -4.68
N SER A 209 -35.49 0.99 -5.85
CA SER A 209 -36.43 0.51 -6.89
C SER A 209 -37.03 -0.87 -6.60
N LEU A 210 -36.38 -1.65 -5.73
CA LEU A 210 -36.86 -2.97 -5.32
C LEU A 210 -37.53 -2.92 -3.95
N ASP A 211 -37.48 -1.76 -3.28
CA ASP A 211 -37.93 -1.55 -1.91
C ASP A 211 -37.44 -2.66 -0.97
N LEU A 212 -36.12 -2.92 -1.01
CA LEU A 212 -35.49 -4.07 -0.38
C LEU A 212 -34.24 -3.67 0.41
N ASP A 213 -34.20 -4.07 1.67
CA ASP A 213 -32.99 -3.96 2.49
C ASP A 213 -31.95 -5.00 2.09
N LEU A 214 -30.70 -4.55 2.02
CA LEU A 214 -29.54 -5.36 1.68
C LEU A 214 -28.44 -5.16 2.71
N PHE A 215 -27.57 -6.16 2.82
CA PHE A 215 -26.43 -6.13 3.71
C PHE A 215 -25.14 -6.18 2.90
N MET A 216 -24.18 -5.34 3.25
CA MET A 216 -22.82 -5.49 2.73
C MET A 216 -22.23 -6.79 3.30
N ARG A 217 -21.63 -7.61 2.44
CA ARG A 217 -21.15 -8.94 2.83
C ARG A 217 -20.08 -8.87 3.92
N ILE A 218 -20.19 -9.79 4.87
CA ILE A 218 -19.17 -10.04 5.90
C ILE A 218 -18.17 -11.12 5.46
N ALA A 219 -18.58 -12.00 4.54
CA ALA A 219 -17.78 -13.02 3.86
C ALA A 219 -18.47 -13.47 2.53
N PRO A 220 -17.72 -13.88 1.49
CA PRO A 220 -18.26 -14.56 0.30
C PRO A 220 -18.55 -16.07 0.47
N GLU A 221 -18.15 -16.69 1.58
CA GLU A 221 -18.25 -18.14 1.85
C GLU A 221 -19.50 -18.84 1.27
N LEU A 222 -20.69 -18.34 1.61
CA LEU A 222 -21.95 -19.02 1.22
C LEU A 222 -22.16 -19.02 -0.30
N PHE A 223 -21.68 -17.99 -1.01
CA PHE A 223 -21.76 -17.94 -2.46
C PHE A 223 -20.71 -18.85 -3.11
N LEU A 224 -19.48 -18.86 -2.58
CA LEU A 224 -18.44 -19.74 -3.10
C LEU A 224 -18.80 -21.23 -2.95
N LYS A 225 -19.40 -21.63 -1.81
CA LYS A 225 -19.90 -23.00 -1.62
C LYS A 225 -21.03 -23.37 -2.59
N ARG A 226 -21.90 -22.42 -2.98
CA ARG A 226 -22.93 -22.66 -4.01
C ARG A 226 -22.32 -22.94 -5.37
N LEU A 227 -21.18 -22.34 -5.70
CA LEU A 227 -20.45 -22.64 -6.94
C LEU A 227 -19.90 -24.06 -6.96
N LEU A 228 -19.44 -24.57 -5.81
CA LEU A 228 -19.03 -25.98 -5.69
C LEU A 228 -20.20 -26.92 -6.02
N VAL A 229 -21.39 -26.63 -5.48
CA VAL A 229 -22.62 -27.40 -5.80
C VAL A 229 -22.93 -27.35 -7.30
N GLY A 230 -22.64 -26.22 -7.95
CA GLY A 230 -22.75 -26.06 -9.41
C GLY A 230 -21.67 -26.77 -10.23
N GLY A 231 -20.70 -27.44 -9.60
CA GLY A 231 -19.63 -28.19 -10.26
C GLY A 231 -18.32 -27.40 -10.45
N MET A 232 -18.18 -26.19 -9.89
CA MET A 232 -16.91 -25.47 -9.90
C MET A 232 -16.01 -26.00 -8.78
N GLU A 233 -15.21 -27.03 -9.06
CA GLU A 233 -14.48 -27.79 -8.03
C GLU A 233 -13.33 -27.03 -7.35
N LYS A 234 -12.81 -25.95 -7.94
CA LYS A 234 -11.76 -25.10 -7.36
C LYS A 234 -12.05 -23.63 -7.66
N VAL A 235 -12.40 -22.86 -6.64
CA VAL A 235 -12.75 -21.44 -6.78
C VAL A 235 -12.05 -20.60 -5.73
N PHE A 236 -11.78 -19.35 -6.05
CA PHE A 236 -11.33 -18.36 -5.09
C PHE A 236 -11.83 -16.95 -5.43
N GLU A 237 -11.89 -16.09 -4.43
CA GLU A 237 -12.17 -14.66 -4.60
C GLU A 237 -11.21 -13.85 -3.73
N ILE A 238 -10.56 -12.82 -4.31
CA ILE A 238 -9.77 -11.83 -3.57
C ILE A 238 -10.46 -10.49 -3.67
N ASN A 239 -11.22 -10.13 -2.64
CA ASN A 239 -12.03 -8.92 -2.68
C ASN A 239 -12.43 -8.45 -1.27
N ARG A 240 -13.34 -7.48 -1.19
CA ARG A 240 -13.64 -6.76 0.04
C ARG A 240 -14.73 -7.41 0.88
N ASN A 241 -14.52 -7.38 2.20
CA ASN A 241 -15.52 -7.68 3.23
C ASN A 241 -15.74 -6.43 4.09
N PHE A 242 -16.93 -6.33 4.66
CA PHE A 242 -17.38 -5.17 5.42
C PHE A 242 -17.91 -5.60 6.79
N ARG A 243 -17.35 -5.08 7.87
CA ARG A 243 -17.79 -5.35 9.25
C ARG A 243 -18.03 -4.04 9.99
N ASN A 244 -19.25 -3.86 10.47
CA ASN A 244 -19.72 -2.67 11.17
C ASN A 244 -19.43 -2.79 12.67
N GLU A 245 -18.14 -2.82 12.99
CA GLU A 245 -17.59 -3.00 14.33
C GLU A 245 -16.79 -1.77 14.77
N GLY A 246 -16.25 -1.81 15.99
CA GLY A 246 -15.43 -0.72 16.52
C GLY A 246 -14.17 -0.49 15.67
N LEU A 247 -13.82 0.78 15.47
CA LEU A 247 -12.55 1.16 14.85
C LEU A 247 -11.40 0.91 15.81
N SER A 248 -10.34 0.27 15.32
CA SER A 248 -9.07 0.12 16.05
C SER A 248 -7.89 0.25 15.10
N THR A 249 -6.68 0.33 15.64
CA THR A 249 -5.44 0.33 14.84
C THR A 249 -5.18 -1.01 14.14
N ARG A 250 -5.94 -2.06 14.49
CA ARG A 250 -5.81 -3.42 13.96
C ARG A 250 -6.98 -3.84 13.06
N HIS A 251 -8.13 -3.17 13.16
CA HIS A 251 -9.36 -3.54 12.46
C HIS A 251 -9.92 -2.35 11.68
N ASN A 252 -9.94 -2.49 10.34
CA ASN A 252 -10.59 -1.54 9.46
C ASN A 252 -11.98 -2.08 9.05
N PRO A 253 -13.05 -1.26 9.01
CA PRO A 253 -14.41 -1.73 8.71
C PRO A 253 -14.55 -2.32 7.31
N GLU A 254 -13.61 -1.99 6.43
CA GLU A 254 -13.47 -2.54 5.09
C GLU A 254 -12.09 -3.19 4.96
N PHE A 255 -12.02 -4.47 4.62
CA PHE A 255 -10.74 -5.18 4.49
C PHE A 255 -10.78 -6.21 3.37
N THR A 256 -9.60 -6.57 2.87
CA THR A 256 -9.45 -7.53 1.77
C THR A 256 -9.20 -8.91 2.34
N MET A 257 -9.97 -9.89 1.87
CA MET A 257 -9.75 -11.30 2.14
C MET A 257 -9.53 -12.05 0.83
N MET A 258 -8.75 -13.13 0.92
CA MET A 258 -8.77 -14.20 -0.07
C MET A 258 -9.54 -15.36 0.59
N GLU A 259 -10.62 -15.79 -0.04
CA GLU A 259 -11.30 -17.04 0.30
C GLU A 259 -11.20 -17.99 -0.88
N LEU A 260 -10.92 -19.26 -0.60
CA LEU A 260 -10.85 -20.31 -1.61
C LEU A 260 -11.56 -21.57 -1.13
N TYR A 261 -12.04 -22.35 -2.10
CA TYR A 261 -12.69 -23.62 -1.87
C TYR A 261 -12.23 -24.64 -2.91
N GLN A 262 -11.98 -25.87 -2.44
CA GLN A 262 -11.58 -26.99 -3.28
C GLN A 262 -12.42 -28.22 -2.92
N ALA A 263 -13.14 -28.77 -3.88
CA ALA A 263 -13.85 -30.03 -3.75
C ALA A 263 -12.87 -31.19 -3.53
N TYR A 264 -13.31 -32.21 -2.79
CA TYR A 264 -12.55 -33.42 -2.44
C TYR A 264 -11.26 -33.16 -1.62
N ALA A 265 -11.04 -31.93 -1.15
CA ALA A 265 -9.98 -31.59 -0.21
C ALA A 265 -10.49 -31.62 1.23
N ASP A 266 -9.57 -31.79 2.17
CA ASP A 266 -9.79 -31.59 3.59
C ASP A 266 -8.95 -30.41 4.11
N TYR A 267 -8.97 -30.17 5.42
CA TYR A 267 -8.20 -29.10 6.03
C TYR A 267 -6.67 -29.32 5.95
N ASN A 268 -6.17 -30.54 5.74
CA ASN A 268 -4.73 -30.79 5.57
C ASN A 268 -4.24 -30.19 4.26
N VAL A 269 -5.01 -30.34 3.19
CA VAL A 269 -4.74 -29.67 1.91
C VAL A 269 -4.73 -28.15 2.09
N MET A 270 -5.63 -27.60 2.90
CA MET A 270 -5.67 -26.15 3.17
C MET A 270 -4.46 -25.67 3.99
N MET A 271 -3.98 -26.47 4.95
CA MET A 271 -2.74 -26.19 5.68
C MET A 271 -1.54 -26.18 4.72
N ASP A 272 -1.39 -27.21 3.89
CA ASP A 272 -0.30 -27.32 2.92
C ASP A 272 -0.33 -26.14 1.92
N LEU A 273 -1.51 -25.80 1.39
CA LEU A 273 -1.69 -24.70 0.46
C LEU A 273 -1.35 -23.34 1.07
N THR A 274 -1.71 -23.13 2.33
CA THR A 274 -1.37 -21.89 3.07
C THR A 274 0.14 -21.77 3.26
N GLU A 275 0.78 -22.85 3.72
CA GLU A 275 2.24 -22.92 3.89
C GLU A 275 2.96 -22.65 2.56
N GLU A 276 2.56 -23.34 1.48
CA GLU A 276 3.13 -23.17 0.14
C GLU A 276 2.96 -21.75 -0.40
N MET A 277 1.75 -21.17 -0.26
CA MET A 277 1.46 -19.83 -0.77
C MET A 277 2.31 -18.80 -0.05
N THR A 278 2.32 -18.82 1.30
CA THR A 278 3.14 -17.90 2.08
C THR A 278 4.62 -18.11 1.80
N GLY A 279 5.10 -19.35 1.76
CA GLY A 279 6.49 -19.67 1.40
C GLY A 279 6.89 -19.09 0.04
N SER A 280 6.03 -19.23 -0.98
CA SER A 280 6.29 -18.68 -2.31
C SER A 280 6.38 -17.14 -2.33
N LEU A 281 5.61 -16.45 -1.49
CA LEU A 281 5.68 -15.00 -1.35
C LEU A 281 6.98 -14.56 -0.70
N ILE A 282 7.43 -15.29 0.33
CA ILE A 282 8.69 -15.04 1.04
C ILE A 282 9.88 -15.27 0.11
N GLU A 283 9.93 -16.41 -0.57
CA GLU A 283 10.98 -16.76 -1.54
C GLU A 283 11.10 -15.73 -2.67
N ALA A 284 9.96 -15.19 -3.14
CA ALA A 284 9.95 -14.24 -4.24
C ALA A 284 10.35 -12.80 -3.85
N ARG A 285 10.29 -12.44 -2.56
CA ARG A 285 10.32 -11.02 -2.13
C ARG A 285 11.24 -10.70 -0.96
N CYS A 286 11.75 -11.71 -0.28
CA CYS A 286 12.58 -11.54 0.89
C CYS A 286 13.94 -12.20 0.68
N ASP A 287 14.96 -11.67 1.35
CA ASP A 287 16.34 -12.19 1.28
C ASP A 287 16.51 -13.52 2.03
N GLY A 288 15.46 -14.00 2.71
CA GLY A 288 15.46 -15.27 3.42
C GLY A 288 14.12 -15.54 4.12
N PRO A 289 13.97 -16.73 4.73
CA PRO A 289 12.74 -17.15 5.39
C PRO A 289 12.55 -16.54 6.78
N LYS A 290 13.58 -15.86 7.33
CA LYS A 290 13.55 -15.25 8.66
C LYS A 290 13.37 -13.76 8.53
N LEU A 291 12.26 -13.23 9.05
CA LEU A 291 11.91 -11.82 8.93
C LEU A 291 11.75 -11.15 10.30
N PRO A 292 12.20 -9.89 10.46
CA PRO A 292 11.97 -9.15 11.69
C PRO A 292 10.49 -8.75 11.82
N PHE A 293 9.95 -8.88 13.02
CA PHE A 293 8.60 -8.42 13.39
C PHE A 293 8.62 -7.82 14.80
N GLY A 294 8.73 -6.49 14.88
CA GLY A 294 8.93 -5.81 16.15
C GLY A 294 10.26 -6.25 16.78
N GLU A 295 10.20 -6.78 18.00
CA GLU A 295 11.36 -7.35 18.70
C GLU A 295 11.58 -8.85 18.40
N MET A 296 10.66 -9.47 17.65
CA MET A 296 10.72 -10.89 17.31
C MET A 296 11.34 -11.12 15.93
N GLU A 297 11.88 -12.32 15.73
CA GLU A 297 12.22 -12.86 14.42
C GLU A 297 11.26 -14.01 14.11
N ILE A 298 10.54 -13.91 12.98
CA ILE A 298 9.60 -14.94 12.53
C ILE A 298 10.27 -15.79 11.46
N ASP A 299 10.38 -17.09 11.70
CA ASP A 299 10.88 -18.08 10.74
C ASP A 299 9.71 -18.70 9.96
N TYR A 300 9.66 -18.41 8.65
CA TYR A 300 8.65 -18.93 7.72
C TYR A 300 9.04 -20.28 7.09
N THR A 301 10.15 -20.89 7.52
CA THR A 301 10.61 -22.19 7.02
C THR A 301 9.56 -23.27 7.28
N ARG A 302 9.20 -23.98 6.21
CA ARG A 302 8.24 -25.11 6.26
C ARG A 302 8.92 -26.40 6.73
N PRO A 303 8.18 -27.35 7.32
CA PRO A 303 6.76 -27.29 7.65
C PRO A 303 6.49 -26.49 8.94
N TRP A 304 5.33 -25.84 9.03
CA TRP A 304 4.93 -25.11 10.24
C TRP A 304 4.42 -26.07 11.33
N ARG A 305 4.52 -25.64 12.60
CA ARG A 305 3.97 -26.41 13.74
C ARG A 305 2.45 -26.52 13.58
N ARG A 306 1.95 -27.76 13.51
CA ARG A 306 0.52 -28.08 13.58
C ARG A 306 0.21 -28.59 14.98
N ALA A 307 -0.73 -27.96 15.66
CA ALA A 307 -1.15 -28.32 17.01
C ALA A 307 -2.68 -28.24 17.12
N LYS A 308 -3.26 -29.10 17.97
CA LYS A 308 -4.69 -29.02 18.24
C LYS A 308 -4.94 -27.87 19.21
N TYR A 309 -5.98 -27.10 18.93
CA TYR A 309 -6.42 -26.00 19.79
C TYR A 309 -6.66 -26.44 21.25
N ALA A 310 -7.29 -27.60 21.45
CA ALA A 310 -7.52 -28.18 22.78
C ALA A 310 -6.22 -28.49 23.55
N ASP A 311 -5.20 -29.00 22.86
CA ASP A 311 -3.91 -29.31 23.48
C ASP A 311 -3.20 -28.02 23.91
N LEU A 312 -3.26 -26.97 23.08
CA LEU A 312 -2.68 -25.66 23.40
C LEU A 312 -3.43 -24.96 24.54
N LEU A 313 -4.77 -24.99 24.54
CA LEU A 313 -5.57 -24.47 25.65
C LEU A 313 -5.15 -25.15 26.95
N LYS A 314 -5.02 -26.48 26.94
CA LYS A 314 -4.59 -27.24 28.12
C LYS A 314 -3.15 -26.90 28.54
N GLU A 315 -2.24 -26.73 27.59
CA GLU A 315 -0.85 -26.35 27.82
C GLU A 315 -0.74 -24.98 28.51
N HIS A 316 -1.48 -23.98 28.02
CA HIS A 316 -1.33 -22.58 28.47
C HIS A 316 -2.26 -22.20 29.62
N SER A 317 -3.51 -22.68 29.61
CA SER A 317 -4.50 -22.35 30.65
C SER A 317 -4.57 -23.38 31.78
N GLY A 318 -4.12 -24.62 31.53
CA GLY A 318 -4.29 -25.77 32.44
C GLY A 318 -5.69 -26.40 32.38
N CYS A 319 -6.61 -25.87 31.58
CA CYS A 319 -7.98 -26.35 31.47
C CYS A 319 -8.14 -27.34 30.32
N ASP A 320 -8.92 -28.40 30.55
CA ASP A 320 -9.39 -29.27 29.47
C ASP A 320 -10.56 -28.58 28.74
N ILE A 321 -10.58 -28.65 27.40
CA ILE A 321 -11.61 -27.97 26.60
C ILE A 321 -13.01 -28.55 26.87
N GLU A 322 -13.09 -29.81 27.29
CA GLU A 322 -14.35 -30.47 27.64
C GLU A 322 -14.82 -30.13 29.07
N ASP A 323 -13.94 -29.60 29.92
CA ASP A 323 -14.28 -29.16 31.28
C ASP A 323 -14.65 -27.67 31.30
N VAL A 324 -15.85 -27.38 30.80
CA VAL A 324 -16.41 -26.02 30.74
C VAL A 324 -16.45 -25.36 32.12
N SER A 325 -16.65 -26.12 33.19
CA SER A 325 -16.68 -25.56 34.55
C SER A 325 -15.30 -25.05 34.97
N ALA A 326 -14.25 -25.82 34.67
CA ALA A 326 -12.87 -25.37 34.89
C ALA A 326 -12.51 -24.16 34.03
N VAL A 327 -12.93 -24.14 32.75
CA VAL A 327 -12.69 -22.99 31.85
C VAL A 327 -13.39 -21.73 32.37
N ARG A 328 -14.67 -21.81 32.77
CA ARG A 328 -15.41 -20.65 33.32
C ARG A 328 -14.83 -20.20 34.67
N ALA A 329 -14.32 -21.10 35.49
CA ALA A 329 -13.58 -20.74 36.70
C ALA A 329 -12.29 -19.97 36.34
N LYS A 330 -11.54 -20.44 35.34
CA LYS A 330 -10.34 -19.77 34.83
C LYS A 330 -10.64 -18.39 34.25
N ALA A 331 -11.74 -18.25 33.51
CA ALA A 331 -12.20 -16.97 32.99
C ALA A 331 -12.44 -15.96 34.12
N LYS A 332 -13.08 -16.39 35.22
CA LYS A 332 -13.29 -15.55 36.42
C LYS A 332 -11.97 -15.15 37.07
N GLU A 333 -11.01 -16.07 37.17
CA GLU A 333 -9.66 -15.76 37.69
C GLU A 333 -8.93 -14.70 36.85
N LEU A 334 -9.10 -14.76 35.53
CA LEU A 334 -8.51 -13.81 34.58
C LEU A 334 -9.29 -12.48 34.48
N GLY A 335 -10.42 -12.34 35.18
CA GLY A 335 -11.25 -11.14 35.16
C GLY A 335 -12.09 -10.98 33.88
N ILE A 336 -12.30 -12.05 33.13
CA ILE A 336 -13.13 -12.07 31.91
C ILE A 336 -14.60 -12.10 32.31
N HIS A 337 -15.43 -11.23 31.69
CA HIS A 337 -16.87 -11.18 31.95
C HIS A 337 -17.62 -12.31 31.24
N GLU A 338 -17.65 -13.50 31.84
CA GLU A 338 -18.10 -14.75 31.20
C GLU A 338 -19.60 -15.08 31.33
N THR A 339 -20.31 -14.46 32.30
CA THR A 339 -21.61 -14.94 32.80
C THR A 339 -22.67 -15.16 31.71
N ASP A 340 -22.73 -14.28 30.72
CA ASP A 340 -23.73 -14.30 29.65
C ASP A 340 -23.16 -14.72 28.28
N MET A 341 -21.91 -15.20 28.27
CA MET A 341 -21.22 -15.65 27.04
C MET A 341 -21.49 -17.12 26.77
N ASP A 342 -21.54 -17.50 25.50
CA ASP A 342 -21.54 -18.90 25.06
C ASP A 342 -20.23 -19.60 25.47
N ASP A 343 -20.28 -20.90 25.79
CA ASP A 343 -19.12 -21.67 26.25
C ASP A 343 -17.94 -21.58 25.26
N ALA A 344 -18.21 -21.61 23.95
CA ALA A 344 -17.16 -21.51 22.93
C ALA A 344 -16.47 -20.14 22.94
N VAL A 345 -17.23 -19.08 23.24
CA VAL A 345 -16.67 -17.72 23.39
C VAL A 345 -15.80 -17.66 24.64
N VAL A 346 -16.25 -18.18 25.77
CA VAL A 346 -15.46 -18.21 27.01
C VAL A 346 -14.16 -19.00 26.81
N ILE A 347 -14.22 -20.16 26.14
CA ILE A 347 -13.04 -20.95 25.78
C ILE A 347 -12.05 -20.13 24.94
N ASN A 348 -12.52 -19.37 23.94
CA ASN A 348 -11.68 -18.50 23.12
C ASN A 348 -11.03 -17.37 23.94
N GLU A 349 -11.83 -16.68 24.76
CA GLU A 349 -11.33 -15.58 25.60
C GLU A 349 -10.28 -16.06 26.62
N VAL A 350 -10.48 -17.23 27.22
CA VAL A 350 -9.47 -17.84 28.12
C VAL A 350 -8.20 -18.16 27.35
N PHE A 351 -8.31 -18.77 26.16
CA PHE A 351 -7.15 -19.06 25.32
C PHE A 351 -6.37 -17.81 24.91
N GLU A 352 -7.06 -16.74 24.50
CA GLU A 352 -6.39 -15.50 24.08
C GLU A 352 -5.70 -14.78 25.25
N ALA A 353 -6.18 -14.96 26.48
CA ALA A 353 -5.67 -14.31 27.68
C ALA A 353 -4.49 -15.06 28.36
N THR A 354 -4.27 -16.33 28.04
CA THR A 354 -3.20 -17.19 28.61
C THR A 354 -2.12 -17.48 27.59
#